data_AF-A0A0Q8VNR3-F1
#
_entry.id   AF-A0A0Q8VNR3-F1
#
_cell.length_a   1.000
_cell.length_b   1.000
_cell.length_c   1.000
_cell.angle_alpha   90.00
_cell.angle_beta   90.00
_cell.angle_gamma   90.00
#
_symmetry.space_group_name_H-M   'P 1'
#
loop_
_entity.id
_entity.type
_entity.pdbx_description
1 polymer ?
#
loop_
_entity_poly.entity_id
_entity_poly.type
_entity_poly.pdbx_seq_one_letter_code
_entity_poly.pdbx_strand_id
1 'polypeptide(L)'
;MRPNDQTQHTRAADLPRFVDVGGGGSRYARAALDVVIGFAVGMGVVAGVALITGIVGEEAFGRLNDAIEYDLFVRAGFGAASIVAAAVGVALPVLYAVDRALFFRRLEAVVRRDRAAVPSARARARVATAPARTLSRLVRAWGVIALVVAAMLVAMLATVEDVRGNPEPWIGLVVCAVVIVAWVVLGPLLGVAADRWQSRAQPLVADWAARHAFVAQSEQRRRMASVKDDGPAILAPRVTWPLTWATGATGAALGLAVVVWFGSVAMRQPCRSCDKRYYDEPGERFIDWLSATSGVVMAVLAGLLVALLVVNLVVLRVREVAAARWIADGQPRRTRGDRIERFLIGPRAARLLAQGLVAAVAPVAVVVAFADVWFDVYWADAAIALPIAAAAFVVAMLIAASDDGAAERECTALRAVLSPGDPTPKTVAARVTAQRTARKASTRA
;
A
#
# COMPACT_ATOMS: atom_id res chain seq x y z
N MET A 1 -23.48 11.21 -55.14
CA MET A 1 -22.41 11.88 -54.35
C MET A 1 -22.35 11.23 -52.97
N ARG A 2 -21.27 10.50 -52.65
CA ARG A 2 -21.08 9.95 -51.30
C ARG A 2 -20.49 11.06 -50.42
N PRO A 3 -21.07 11.39 -49.26
CA PRO A 3 -20.42 12.30 -48.31
C PRO A 3 -19.02 11.75 -47.99
N ASN A 4 -18.03 12.64 -48.01
CA ASN A 4 -16.62 12.32 -47.83
C ASN A 4 -16.40 11.54 -46.52
N ASP A 5 -16.19 10.22 -46.61
CA ASP A 5 -15.89 9.33 -45.46
C ASP A 5 -14.71 9.87 -44.61
N GLN A 6 -13.79 10.64 -45.22
CA GLN A 6 -12.67 11.30 -44.52
C GLN A 6 -13.11 12.35 -43.48
N THR A 7 -14.24 13.04 -43.70
CA THR A 7 -14.76 14.06 -42.75
C THR A 7 -15.44 13.43 -41.53
N GLN A 8 -15.97 12.21 -41.66
CA GLN A 8 -16.51 11.46 -40.52
C GLN A 8 -15.41 10.83 -39.66
N HIS A 9 -14.31 10.37 -40.28
CA HIS A 9 -13.17 9.84 -39.55
C HIS A 9 -12.45 10.88 -38.67
N THR A 10 -12.38 12.13 -39.13
CA THR A 10 -11.83 13.25 -38.36
C THR A 10 -12.76 13.65 -37.21
N ARG A 11 -14.08 13.77 -37.45
CA ARG A 11 -15.04 14.10 -36.38
C ARG A 11 -15.14 13.05 -35.27
N ALA A 12 -14.97 11.77 -35.57
CA ALA A 12 -15.01 10.70 -34.57
C ALA A 12 -13.74 10.64 -33.69
N ALA A 13 -12.62 11.21 -34.15
CA ALA A 13 -11.38 11.27 -33.38
C ALA A 13 -11.41 12.34 -32.28
N ASP A 14 -12.26 13.37 -32.44
CA ASP A 14 -12.34 14.54 -31.55
C ASP A 14 -13.44 14.42 -30.46
N LEU A 15 -14.21 13.33 -30.46
CA LEU A 15 -15.25 13.13 -29.46
C LEU A 15 -14.64 12.84 -28.07
N PRO A 16 -15.05 13.57 -27.02
CA PRO A 16 -14.57 13.34 -25.67
C PRO A 16 -14.83 11.90 -25.21
N ARG A 17 -13.79 11.22 -24.71
CA ARG A 17 -13.87 9.81 -24.28
C ARG A 17 -13.07 9.55 -23.01
N PHE A 18 -13.47 8.54 -22.24
CA PHE A 18 -12.66 8.11 -21.10
C PHE A 18 -11.40 7.37 -21.55
N VAL A 19 -10.26 7.75 -21.00
CA VAL A 19 -8.96 7.09 -21.22
C VAL A 19 -8.37 6.68 -19.88
N ASP A 20 -7.85 5.46 -19.80
CA ASP A 20 -7.04 5.03 -18.65
C ASP A 20 -5.57 5.33 -18.90
N VAL A 21 -4.90 5.89 -17.90
CA VAL A 21 -3.50 6.32 -18.00
C VAL A 21 -2.58 5.38 -17.20
N GLY A 22 -3.05 4.15 -16.98
CA GLY A 22 -2.35 3.15 -16.17
C GLY A 22 -2.44 3.40 -14.66
N GLY A 23 -1.87 2.46 -13.89
CA GLY A 23 -2.03 2.37 -12.44
C GLY A 23 -1.05 3.22 -11.62
N GLY A 24 0.02 3.73 -12.23
CA GLY A 24 1.10 4.46 -11.55
C GLY A 24 1.95 5.33 -12.47
N GLY A 25 2.80 6.16 -11.85
CA GLY A 25 3.73 7.04 -12.57
C GLY A 25 5.00 6.34 -13.04
N SER A 26 5.43 5.32 -12.32
CA SER A 26 6.46 4.37 -12.75
C SER A 26 6.20 3.03 -12.09
N ARG A 27 6.34 1.94 -12.85
CA ARG A 27 6.23 0.57 -12.33
C ARG A 27 7.15 0.33 -11.15
N TYR A 28 8.35 0.92 -11.19
CA TYR A 28 9.37 0.77 -10.14
C TYR A 28 9.04 1.61 -8.90
N ALA A 29 8.57 2.85 -9.08
CA ALA A 29 8.19 3.69 -7.93
C ALA A 29 6.98 3.09 -7.21
N ARG A 30 6.03 2.53 -7.96
CA ARG A 30 4.87 1.83 -7.41
C ARG A 30 5.26 0.55 -6.69
N ALA A 31 6.10 -0.29 -7.32
CA ALA A 31 6.64 -1.49 -6.71
C ALA A 31 7.38 -1.17 -5.39
N ALA A 32 8.22 -0.12 -5.39
CA ALA A 32 8.96 0.31 -4.21
C ALA A 32 8.01 0.73 -3.08
N LEU A 33 6.99 1.53 -3.39
CA LEU A 33 5.97 1.92 -2.41
C LEU A 33 5.25 0.69 -1.83
N ASP A 34 4.93 -0.29 -2.66
CA ASP A 34 4.23 -1.49 -2.23
C ASP A 34 5.10 -2.34 -1.30
N VAL A 35 6.36 -2.54 -1.67
CA VAL A 35 7.37 -3.27 -0.90
C VAL A 35 7.67 -2.59 0.43
N VAL A 36 7.84 -1.26 0.45
CA VAL A 36 8.07 -0.50 1.68
C VAL A 36 6.86 -0.56 2.61
N ILE A 37 5.62 -0.54 2.09
CA ILE A 37 4.42 -0.77 2.91
C ILE A 37 4.43 -2.19 3.50
N GLY A 38 4.76 -3.20 2.70
CA GLY A 38 4.87 -4.58 3.19
C GLY A 38 5.90 -4.71 4.32
N PHE A 39 7.08 -4.12 4.12
CA PHE A 39 8.14 -4.07 5.13
C PHE A 39 7.71 -3.36 6.41
N ALA A 40 7.05 -2.21 6.29
CA ALA A 40 6.56 -1.45 7.44
C ALA A 40 5.54 -2.25 8.27
N VAL A 41 4.58 -2.89 7.60
CA VAL A 41 3.59 -3.76 8.26
C VAL A 41 4.29 -4.92 8.94
N GLY A 42 5.21 -5.60 8.24
CA GLY A 42 5.94 -6.73 8.79
C GLY A 42 6.84 -6.37 9.98
N MET A 43 7.53 -5.22 9.94
CA MET A 43 8.29 -4.73 11.09
C MET A 43 7.40 -4.41 12.28
N GLY A 44 6.21 -3.85 12.05
CA GLY A 44 5.22 -3.66 13.11
C GLY A 44 4.80 -4.99 13.74
N VAL A 45 4.60 -6.04 12.93
CA VAL A 45 4.30 -7.40 13.41
C VAL A 45 5.47 -7.98 14.19
N VAL A 46 6.70 -7.94 13.66
CA VAL A 46 7.89 -8.46 14.34
C VAL A 46 8.15 -7.74 15.66
N ALA A 47 8.02 -6.40 15.71
CA ALA A 47 8.14 -5.65 16.94
C ALA A 47 7.06 -6.03 17.97
N GLY A 48 5.82 -6.22 17.52
CA GLY A 48 4.72 -6.67 18.37
C GLY A 48 4.95 -8.10 18.90
N VAL A 49 5.43 -9.01 18.06
CA VAL A 49 5.78 -10.38 18.48
C VAL A 49 6.92 -10.32 19.49
N ALA A 50 8.02 -9.62 19.20
CA ALA A 50 9.17 -9.47 20.09
C ALA A 50 8.77 -8.88 21.46
N LEU A 51 7.84 -7.93 21.50
CA LEU A 51 7.28 -7.40 22.74
C LEU A 51 6.57 -8.49 23.55
N ILE A 52 5.69 -9.25 22.89
CA ILE A 52 4.89 -10.30 23.52
C ILE A 52 5.78 -11.40 24.08
N THR A 53 6.69 -11.89 23.25
CA THR A 53 7.62 -12.95 23.62
C THR A 53 8.68 -12.48 24.61
N GLY A 54 9.08 -11.21 24.61
CA GLY A 54 9.96 -10.63 25.64
C GLY A 54 9.31 -10.68 27.02
N ILE A 55 8.08 -10.17 27.12
CA ILE A 55 7.35 -10.15 28.39
C ILE A 55 7.00 -11.57 28.87
N VAL A 56 6.49 -12.43 27.99
CA VAL A 56 6.15 -13.82 28.35
C VAL A 56 7.41 -14.65 28.62
N GLY A 57 8.49 -14.43 27.88
CA GLY A 57 9.75 -15.15 28.00
C GLY A 57 10.45 -14.92 29.33
N GLU A 58 10.48 -13.66 29.79
CA GLU A 58 10.98 -13.31 31.13
C GLU A 58 10.18 -13.99 32.25
N GLU A 59 8.85 -14.05 32.12
CA GLU A 59 7.98 -14.62 33.17
C GLU A 59 7.96 -16.16 33.18
N ALA A 60 7.86 -16.80 32.00
CA ALA A 60 7.64 -18.24 31.90
C ALA A 60 8.93 -19.04 31.71
N PHE A 61 9.98 -18.44 31.13
CA PHE A 61 11.16 -19.16 30.64
C PHE A 61 12.49 -18.48 30.98
N GLY A 62 12.59 -17.76 32.11
CA GLY A 62 13.77 -16.97 32.47
C GLY A 62 15.13 -17.67 32.25
N ARG A 63 15.27 -18.96 32.62
CA ARG A 63 16.52 -19.72 32.38
C ARG A 63 16.84 -19.96 30.90
N LEU A 64 15.81 -20.17 30.07
CA LEU A 64 15.99 -20.30 28.62
C LEU A 64 16.27 -18.92 28.01
N ASN A 65 15.57 -17.89 28.49
CA ASN A 65 15.72 -16.49 28.06
C ASN A 65 17.17 -16.01 28.19
N ASP A 66 17.81 -16.32 29.32
CA ASP A 66 19.22 -16.01 29.57
C ASP A 66 20.15 -16.84 28.67
N ALA A 67 19.83 -18.13 28.46
CA ALA A 67 20.66 -19.04 27.67
C ALA A 67 20.70 -18.71 26.17
N ILE A 68 19.64 -18.09 25.63
CA ILE A 68 19.58 -17.67 24.22
C ILE A 68 19.71 -16.15 24.03
N GLU A 69 20.14 -15.42 25.06
CA GLU A 69 20.35 -13.96 25.03
C GLU A 69 19.13 -13.18 24.51
N TYR A 70 17.94 -13.65 24.87
CA TYR A 70 16.71 -13.18 24.24
C TYR A 70 16.35 -11.74 24.62
N ASP A 71 16.72 -11.26 25.81
CA ASP A 71 16.59 -9.84 26.20
C ASP A 71 17.37 -8.93 25.23
N LEU A 72 18.61 -9.30 24.88
CA LEU A 72 19.41 -8.56 23.90
C LEU A 72 18.74 -8.57 22.52
N PHE A 73 18.20 -9.70 22.10
CA PHE A 73 17.45 -9.82 20.84
C PHE A 73 16.17 -8.95 20.82
N VAL A 74 15.42 -8.90 21.92
CA VAL A 74 14.21 -8.06 22.03
C VAL A 74 14.57 -6.58 21.97
N ARG A 75 15.61 -6.15 22.71
CA ARG A 75 16.12 -4.77 22.67
C ARG A 75 16.60 -4.40 21.27
N ALA A 76 17.31 -5.30 20.60
CA ALA A 76 17.70 -5.14 19.20
C ALA A 76 16.48 -4.99 18.29
N GLY A 77 15.44 -5.80 18.49
CA GLY A 77 14.18 -5.72 17.76
C GLY A 77 13.51 -4.35 17.87
N PHE A 78 13.43 -3.78 19.06
CA PHE A 78 12.87 -2.43 19.26
C PHE A 78 13.75 -1.33 18.68
N GLY A 79 15.08 -1.44 18.82
CA GLY A 79 16.03 -0.53 18.21
C GLY A 79 15.88 -0.52 16.69
N ALA A 80 15.92 -1.70 16.07
CA ALA A 80 15.71 -1.88 14.64
C ALA A 80 14.35 -1.37 14.17
N ALA A 81 13.27 -1.68 14.89
CA ALA A 81 11.93 -1.22 14.56
C ALA A 81 11.81 0.31 14.61
N SER A 82 12.46 0.96 15.57
CA SER A 82 12.47 2.43 15.69
C SER A 82 13.22 3.10 14.54
N ILE A 83 14.39 2.58 14.17
CA ILE A 83 15.18 3.06 13.02
C ILE A 83 14.38 2.85 11.73
N VAL A 84 13.78 1.69 11.55
CA VAL A 84 12.94 1.41 10.38
C VAL A 84 11.73 2.32 10.34
N ALA A 85 11.05 2.54 11.47
CA ALA A 85 9.88 3.42 11.52
C ALA A 85 10.24 4.84 11.07
N ALA A 86 11.40 5.36 11.50
CA ALA A 86 11.93 6.64 11.04
C ALA A 86 12.22 6.62 9.53
N ALA A 87 12.91 5.60 9.03
CA ALA A 87 13.25 5.47 7.62
C ALA A 87 12.00 5.34 6.71
N VAL A 88 11.03 4.51 7.09
CA VAL A 88 9.75 4.32 6.42
C VAL A 88 8.92 5.60 6.44
N GLY A 89 8.90 6.30 7.58
CA GLY A 89 8.20 7.57 7.76
C GLY A 89 8.68 8.66 6.79
N VAL A 90 9.94 8.59 6.33
CA VAL A 90 10.50 9.46 5.29
C VAL A 90 10.33 8.85 3.89
N ALA A 91 10.60 7.56 3.71
CA ALA A 91 10.60 6.91 2.41
C ALA A 91 9.21 6.86 1.77
N LEU A 92 8.16 6.49 2.52
CA LEU A 92 6.79 6.39 2.01
C LEU A 92 6.27 7.69 1.40
N PRO A 93 6.31 8.85 2.07
CA PRO A 93 5.80 10.09 1.50
C PRO A 93 6.64 10.56 0.30
N VAL A 94 7.96 10.32 0.30
CA VAL A 94 8.83 10.63 -0.84
C VAL A 94 8.48 9.75 -2.05
N LEU A 95 8.39 8.43 -1.87
CA LEU A 95 8.00 7.50 -2.94
C LEU A 95 6.61 7.82 -3.47
N TYR A 96 5.67 8.17 -2.59
CA TYR A 96 4.33 8.61 -2.99
C TYR A 96 4.36 9.89 -3.82
N ALA A 97 5.18 10.86 -3.43
CA ALA A 97 5.33 12.12 -4.16
C ALA A 97 5.98 11.89 -5.54
N VAL A 98 6.99 11.03 -5.62
CA VAL A 98 7.65 10.64 -6.88
C VAL A 98 6.68 9.93 -7.80
N ASP A 99 5.94 8.91 -7.31
CA ASP A 99 4.93 8.20 -8.09
C ASP A 99 3.88 9.16 -8.65
N ARG A 100 3.35 10.06 -7.81
CA ARG A 100 2.39 11.08 -8.26
C ARG A 100 2.96 12.04 -9.28
N ALA A 101 4.18 12.51 -9.09
CA ALA A 101 4.82 13.43 -10.03
C ALA A 101 5.03 12.80 -11.41
N LEU A 102 5.49 11.54 -11.43
CA LEU A 102 5.66 10.78 -12.66
C LEU A 102 4.31 10.47 -13.33
N PHE A 103 3.28 10.18 -12.53
CA PHE A 103 1.92 9.94 -13.03
C PHE A 103 1.34 11.17 -13.71
N PHE A 104 1.52 12.35 -13.12
CA PHE A 104 1.07 13.59 -13.72
C PHE A 104 1.79 13.93 -15.02
N ARG A 105 3.12 13.71 -15.09
CA ARG A 105 3.87 13.87 -16.36
C ARG A 105 3.36 12.95 -17.46
N ARG A 106 3.03 11.70 -17.14
CA ARG A 106 2.42 10.76 -18.09
C ARG A 106 1.04 11.25 -18.55
N LEU A 107 0.23 11.72 -17.62
CA LEU A 107 -1.10 12.24 -17.91
C LEU A 107 -1.05 13.46 -18.84
N GLU A 108 -0.15 14.40 -18.60
CA GLU A 108 0.07 15.54 -19.50
C GLU A 108 0.50 15.09 -20.89
N ALA A 109 1.39 14.09 -20.99
CA ALA A 109 1.80 13.56 -22.28
C ALA A 109 0.63 12.91 -23.05
N VAL A 110 -0.29 12.24 -22.35
CA VAL A 110 -1.50 11.67 -22.97
C VAL A 110 -2.45 12.78 -23.42
N VAL A 111 -2.74 13.78 -22.59
CA VAL A 111 -3.64 14.89 -22.96
C VAL A 111 -3.06 15.75 -24.09
N ARG A 112 -1.73 15.89 -24.18
CA ARG A 112 -1.08 16.57 -25.31
C ARG A 112 -1.28 15.83 -26.63
N ARG A 113 -1.34 14.49 -26.59
CA ARG A 113 -1.54 13.64 -27.79
C ARG A 113 -3.02 13.52 -28.16
N ASP A 114 -3.89 13.46 -27.16
CA ASP A 114 -5.34 13.32 -27.33
C ASP A 114 -6.05 14.33 -26.42
N ARG A 115 -6.40 15.49 -26.99
CA ARG A 115 -7.11 16.54 -26.26
C ARG A 115 -8.51 16.11 -25.84
N ALA A 116 -9.11 15.12 -26.50
CA ALA A 116 -10.45 14.62 -26.19
C ALA A 116 -10.46 13.62 -25.02
N ALA A 117 -9.28 13.19 -24.55
CA ALA A 117 -9.15 12.25 -23.45
C ALA A 117 -9.58 12.86 -22.11
N VAL A 118 -10.59 12.25 -21.49
CA VAL A 118 -10.99 12.51 -20.10
C VAL A 118 -10.45 11.37 -19.24
N PRO A 119 -9.59 11.64 -18.24
CA PRO A 119 -9.08 10.60 -17.38
C PRO A 119 -10.14 10.06 -16.42
N SER A 120 -9.96 8.82 -15.97
CA SER A 120 -10.84 8.17 -14.98
C SER A 120 -10.97 8.98 -13.67
N ALA A 121 -12.05 8.78 -12.92
CA ALA A 121 -12.27 9.47 -11.63
C ALA A 121 -11.08 9.30 -10.66
N ARG A 122 -10.50 8.10 -10.60
CA ARG A 122 -9.30 7.81 -9.80
C ARG A 122 -8.08 8.63 -10.24
N ALA A 123 -7.85 8.72 -11.55
CA ALA A 123 -6.76 9.51 -12.11
C ALA A 123 -6.95 11.01 -11.82
N ARG A 124 -8.18 11.53 -11.96
CA ARG A 124 -8.51 12.93 -11.61
C ARG A 124 -8.28 13.22 -10.12
N ALA A 125 -8.75 12.34 -9.23
CA ALA A 125 -8.58 12.51 -7.78
C ALA A 125 -7.09 12.52 -7.36
N ARG A 126 -6.24 11.71 -8.01
CA ARG A 126 -4.80 11.69 -7.75
C ARG A 126 -4.09 12.99 -8.12
N VAL A 127 -4.58 13.71 -9.13
CA VAL A 127 -3.98 14.95 -9.64
C VAL A 127 -4.50 16.19 -8.91
N ALA A 128 -5.72 16.10 -8.36
CA ALA A 128 -6.36 17.20 -7.61
C ALA A 128 -5.54 17.69 -6.41
N THR A 129 -4.67 16.84 -5.85
CA THR A 129 -3.85 17.18 -4.69
C THR A 129 -2.36 17.15 -5.06
N ALA A 130 -1.69 18.29 -4.92
CA ALA A 130 -0.26 18.38 -5.19
C ALA A 130 0.54 17.51 -4.21
N PRO A 131 1.47 16.65 -4.68
CA PRO A 131 2.28 15.80 -3.80
C PRO A 131 3.13 16.62 -2.82
N ALA A 132 3.57 17.80 -3.25
CA ALA A 132 4.33 18.74 -2.42
C ALA A 132 3.55 19.24 -1.20
N ARG A 133 2.20 19.27 -1.24
CA ARG A 133 1.39 19.60 -0.05
C ARG A 133 1.47 18.52 1.02
N THR A 134 1.46 17.25 0.62
CA THR A 134 1.60 16.13 1.56
C THR A 134 2.99 16.14 2.19
N LEU A 135 4.03 16.35 1.38
CA LEU A 135 5.40 16.51 1.89
C LEU A 135 5.54 17.72 2.80
N SER A 136 4.96 18.86 2.45
CA SER A 136 5.02 20.10 3.25
C SER A 136 4.38 19.90 4.63
N ARG A 137 3.22 19.23 4.70
CA ARG A 137 2.57 18.88 5.97
C ARG A 137 3.44 17.96 6.83
N LEU A 138 4.06 16.96 6.21
CA LEU A 138 4.91 15.99 6.90
C LEU A 138 6.19 16.66 7.44
N VAL A 139 6.88 17.42 6.59
CA VAL A 139 8.08 18.19 6.98
C VAL A 139 7.74 19.17 8.11
N ARG A 140 6.58 19.84 8.05
CA ARG A 140 6.11 20.71 9.14
C ARG A 140 5.84 19.92 10.42
N ALA A 141 5.17 18.77 10.35
CA ALA A 141 4.91 17.94 11.51
C ALA A 141 6.21 17.48 12.18
N TRP A 142 7.17 16.98 11.40
CA TRP A 142 8.50 16.59 11.89
C TRP A 142 9.28 17.77 12.44
N GLY A 143 9.20 18.94 11.82
CA GLY A 143 9.84 20.16 12.32
C GLY A 143 9.30 20.59 13.68
N VAL A 144 7.98 20.51 13.88
CA VAL A 144 7.34 20.79 15.18
C VAL A 144 7.74 19.75 16.23
N ILE A 145 7.71 18.46 15.88
CA ILE A 145 8.15 17.38 16.78
C ILE A 145 9.61 17.58 17.19
N ALA A 146 10.50 17.85 16.23
CA ALA A 146 11.92 18.10 16.49
C ALA A 146 12.14 19.31 17.40
N LEU A 147 11.33 20.37 17.25
CA LEU A 147 11.42 21.55 18.11
C LEU A 147 11.00 21.24 19.56
N VAL A 148 9.92 20.45 19.75
CA VAL A 148 9.48 20.00 21.07
C VAL A 148 10.53 19.08 21.72
N VAL A 149 11.05 18.10 20.96
CA VAL A 149 12.08 17.17 21.45
C VAL A 149 13.37 17.92 21.78
N ALA A 150 13.81 18.86 20.95
CA ALA A 150 14.97 19.69 21.22
C ALA A 150 14.78 20.52 22.50
N ALA A 151 13.61 21.13 22.70
CA ALA A 151 13.32 21.86 23.93
C ALA A 151 13.38 20.97 25.18
N MET A 152 12.84 19.73 25.09
CA MET A 152 12.98 18.75 26.16
C MET A 152 14.43 18.36 26.43
N LEU A 153 15.23 18.09 25.39
CA LEU A 153 16.63 17.72 25.54
C LEU A 153 17.47 18.86 26.13
N VAL A 154 17.23 20.11 25.69
CA VAL A 154 17.88 21.30 26.27
C VAL A 154 17.48 21.46 27.73
N ALA A 155 16.20 21.30 28.07
CA ALA A 155 15.75 21.36 29.46
C ALA A 155 16.42 20.28 30.32
N MET A 156 16.52 19.04 29.82
CA MET A 156 17.20 17.94 30.50
C MET A 156 18.70 18.22 30.72
N LEU A 157 19.41 18.74 29.71
CA LEU A 157 20.81 19.13 29.85
C LEU A 157 21.01 20.31 30.81
N ALA A 158 20.02 21.18 30.94
CA ALA A 158 20.05 22.31 31.87
C ALA A 158 19.82 21.86 33.32
N THR A 159 18.91 20.91 33.55
CA THR A 159 18.46 20.52 34.91
C THR A 159 19.14 19.28 35.49
N VAL A 160 19.74 18.41 34.66
CA VAL A 160 20.36 17.16 35.10
C VAL A 160 21.86 17.19 34.80
N GLU A 161 22.68 17.37 35.84
CA GLU A 161 24.13 17.54 35.72
C GLU A 161 24.83 16.30 35.14
N ASP A 162 24.39 15.11 35.52
CA ASP A 162 24.95 13.83 35.06
C ASP A 162 24.74 13.57 33.56
N VAL A 163 23.79 14.27 32.91
CA VAL A 163 23.45 14.08 31.51
C VAL A 163 24.39 14.85 30.58
N ARG A 164 25.11 15.87 31.08
CA ARG A 164 25.98 16.71 30.25
C ARG A 164 27.21 15.99 29.69
N GLY A 165 27.71 14.98 30.41
CA GLY A 165 28.85 14.16 30.00
C GLY A 165 28.49 13.06 29.00
N ASN A 166 27.20 12.80 28.81
CA ASN A 166 26.71 11.72 27.96
C ASN A 166 26.54 12.21 26.50
N PRO A 167 27.04 11.48 25.48
CA PRO A 167 26.97 11.91 24.09
C PRO A 167 25.56 11.82 23.47
N GLU A 168 24.68 10.97 23.99
CA GLU A 168 23.34 10.71 23.46
C GLU A 168 22.44 11.95 23.33
N PRO A 169 22.26 12.81 24.37
CA PRO A 169 21.45 14.03 24.26
C PRO A 169 22.01 15.00 23.22
N TRP A 170 23.34 15.09 23.07
CA TRP A 170 23.98 15.93 22.06
C TRP A 170 23.72 15.42 20.64
N ILE A 171 23.82 14.11 20.42
CA ILE A 171 23.45 13.46 19.15
C ILE A 171 21.98 13.75 18.83
N GLY A 172 21.09 13.59 19.82
CA GLY A 172 19.66 13.91 19.69
C GLY A 172 19.41 15.36 19.28
N LEU A 173 20.13 16.33 19.88
CA LEU A 173 20.05 17.74 19.52
C LEU A 173 20.53 18.01 18.09
N VAL A 174 21.64 17.40 17.66
CA VAL A 174 22.13 17.52 16.28
C VAL A 174 21.09 16.99 15.29
N VAL A 175 20.48 15.83 15.58
CA VAL A 175 19.41 15.27 14.74
C VAL A 175 18.21 16.23 14.68
N CYS A 176 17.77 16.77 15.82
CA CYS A 176 16.68 17.75 15.85
C CYS A 176 17.02 19.00 15.05
N ALA A 177 18.24 19.53 15.19
CA ALA A 177 18.71 20.69 14.44
C ALA A 177 18.68 20.43 12.93
N VAL A 178 19.15 19.26 12.47
CA VAL A 178 19.09 18.86 11.05
C VAL A 178 17.64 18.82 10.54
N VAL A 179 16.71 18.24 11.31
CA VAL A 179 15.28 18.19 10.94
C VAL A 179 14.66 19.58 10.88
N ILE A 180 14.98 20.47 11.82
CA ILE A 180 14.50 21.85 11.84
C ILE A 180 15.06 22.64 10.65
N VAL A 181 16.35 22.52 10.35
CA VAL A 181 16.97 23.14 9.17
C VAL A 181 16.30 22.63 7.89
N ALA A 182 16.09 21.32 7.77
CA ALA A 182 15.37 20.73 6.65
C ALA A 182 13.94 21.30 6.54
N TRP A 183 13.24 21.51 7.66
CA TRP A 183 11.91 22.12 7.66
C TRP A 183 11.93 23.57 7.15
N VAL A 184 12.84 24.40 7.67
CA VAL A 184 12.99 25.81 7.28
C VAL A 184 13.36 25.95 5.80
N VAL A 185 14.24 25.09 5.29
CA VAL A 185 14.71 25.13 3.90
C VAL A 185 13.70 24.51 2.92
N LEU A 186 13.16 23.33 3.22
CA LEU A 186 12.25 22.61 2.32
C LEU A 186 10.83 23.19 2.32
N GLY A 187 10.39 23.79 3.42
CA GLY A 187 9.08 24.42 3.55
C GLY A 187 8.71 25.36 2.38
N PRO A 188 9.49 26.42 2.12
CA PRO A 188 9.22 27.35 1.02
C PRO A 188 9.36 26.69 -0.36
N LEU A 189 10.35 25.81 -0.55
CA LEU A 189 10.56 25.09 -1.81
C LEU A 189 9.36 24.20 -2.18
N LEU A 190 8.79 23.51 -1.19
CA LEU A 190 7.59 22.69 -1.36
C LEU A 190 6.34 23.54 -1.60
N GLY A 191 6.26 24.74 -1.01
CA GLY A 191 5.23 25.73 -1.32
C GLY A 191 5.23 26.12 -2.80
N VAL A 192 6.39 26.58 -3.29
CA VAL A 192 6.58 26.94 -4.71
C VAL A 192 6.29 25.76 -5.64
N ALA A 193 6.70 24.54 -5.27
CA ALA A 193 6.42 23.34 -6.04
C ALA A 193 4.91 23.01 -6.08
N ALA A 194 4.18 23.24 -4.98
CA ALA A 194 2.74 23.04 -4.91
C ALA A 194 1.99 24.06 -5.78
N ASP A 195 2.43 25.31 -5.81
CA ASP A 195 1.83 26.36 -6.64
C ASP A 195 2.05 26.09 -8.13
N ARG A 196 3.27 25.69 -8.51
CA ARG A 196 3.59 25.24 -9.88
C ARG A 196 2.80 24.00 -10.30
N TRP A 197 2.51 23.10 -9.36
CA TRP A 197 1.64 21.96 -9.64
C TRP A 197 0.21 22.43 -9.93
N GLN A 198 -0.32 23.29 -9.07
CA GLN A 198 -1.69 23.77 -9.18
C GLN A 198 -1.90 24.55 -10.49
N SER A 199 -0.96 25.42 -10.87
CA SER A 199 -1.06 26.19 -12.12
C SER A 199 -1.08 25.30 -13.37
N ARG A 200 -0.40 24.16 -13.36
CA ARG A 200 -0.43 23.17 -14.45
C ARG A 200 -1.67 22.28 -14.42
N ALA A 201 -2.11 21.87 -13.24
CA ALA A 201 -3.21 20.93 -13.07
C ALA A 201 -4.57 21.59 -13.27
N GLN A 202 -4.75 22.84 -12.82
CA GLN A 202 -6.02 23.56 -12.88
C GLN A 202 -6.66 23.65 -14.28
N PRO A 203 -5.94 24.06 -15.35
CA PRO A 203 -6.54 24.14 -16.68
C PRO A 203 -7.01 22.77 -17.20
N LEU A 204 -6.24 21.71 -16.90
CA LEU A 204 -6.61 20.33 -17.27
C LEU A 204 -7.86 19.88 -16.52
N VAL A 205 -7.91 20.11 -15.20
CA VAL A 205 -9.06 19.74 -14.37
C VAL A 205 -10.33 20.47 -14.79
N ALA A 206 -10.23 21.76 -15.12
CA ALA A 206 -11.36 22.55 -15.62
C ALA A 206 -11.89 22.01 -16.96
N ASP A 207 -11.00 21.72 -17.90
CA ASP A 207 -11.36 21.16 -19.20
C ASP A 207 -12.02 19.77 -19.07
N TRP A 208 -11.49 18.91 -18.21
CA TRP A 208 -12.10 17.61 -17.93
C TRP A 208 -13.46 17.74 -17.26
N ALA A 209 -13.64 18.70 -16.35
CA ALA A 209 -14.92 18.93 -15.67
C ALA A 209 -16.00 19.36 -16.67
N ALA A 210 -15.67 20.24 -17.62
CA ALA A 210 -16.59 20.70 -18.66
C ALA A 210 -17.09 19.55 -19.56
N ARG A 211 -16.24 18.56 -19.84
CA ARG A 211 -16.56 17.43 -20.75
C ARG A 211 -17.15 16.21 -20.03
N HIS A 212 -16.95 16.11 -18.72
CA HIS A 212 -17.28 14.92 -17.93
C HIS A 212 -18.74 14.47 -18.09
N ALA A 213 -19.69 15.40 -18.02
CA ALA A 213 -21.11 15.08 -18.11
C ALA A 213 -21.47 14.43 -19.47
N PHE A 214 -20.93 14.97 -20.56
CA PHE A 214 -21.12 14.41 -21.89
C PHE A 214 -20.54 13.00 -22.01
N VAL A 215 -19.29 12.81 -21.57
CA VAL A 215 -18.63 11.49 -21.64
C VAL A 215 -19.38 10.45 -20.81
N ALA A 216 -19.76 10.79 -19.57
CA ALA A 216 -20.50 9.91 -18.68
C ALA A 216 -21.86 9.49 -19.26
N GLN A 217 -22.61 10.44 -19.85
CA GLN A 217 -23.88 10.11 -20.51
C GLN A 217 -23.67 9.22 -21.74
N SER A 218 -22.65 9.49 -22.56
CA SER A 218 -22.34 8.67 -23.73
C SER A 218 -21.97 7.24 -23.34
N GLU A 219 -21.19 7.08 -22.27
CA GLU A 219 -20.78 5.79 -21.72
C GLU A 219 -21.99 5.05 -21.15
N GLN A 220 -22.86 5.73 -20.40
CA GLN A 220 -24.07 5.14 -19.84
C GLN A 220 -25.00 4.61 -20.95
N ARG A 221 -25.22 5.38 -22.02
CA ARG A 221 -26.04 4.94 -23.16
C ARG A 221 -25.47 3.68 -23.81
N ARG A 222 -24.15 3.60 -23.98
CA ARG A 222 -23.47 2.42 -24.55
C ARG A 222 -23.58 1.20 -23.63
N ARG A 223 -23.36 1.38 -22.33
CA ARG A 223 -23.54 0.29 -21.36
C ARG A 223 -24.96 -0.26 -21.43
N MET A 224 -25.96 0.62 -21.51
CA MET A 224 -27.36 0.21 -21.64
C MET A 224 -27.67 -0.52 -22.96
N ALA A 225 -26.94 -0.23 -24.03
CA ALA A 225 -27.07 -0.91 -25.32
C ALA A 225 -26.31 -2.25 -25.40
N SER A 226 -25.39 -2.53 -24.46
CA SER A 226 -24.62 -3.79 -24.45
C SER A 226 -25.38 -4.94 -23.82
N VAL A 227 -25.05 -6.17 -24.23
CA VAL A 227 -25.71 -7.39 -23.77
C VAL A 227 -25.47 -7.56 -22.26
N LYS A 228 -26.54 -7.83 -21.51
CA LYS A 228 -26.42 -8.12 -20.08
C LYS A 228 -25.71 -9.45 -19.90
N ASP A 229 -24.55 -9.42 -19.26
CA ASP A 229 -23.81 -10.61 -18.85
C ASP A 229 -23.15 -10.32 -17.51
N ASP A 230 -23.60 -11.04 -16.48
CA ASP A 230 -23.12 -10.86 -15.12
C ASP A 230 -21.77 -11.57 -14.88
N GLY A 231 -21.29 -12.38 -15.84
CA GLY A 231 -20.04 -13.12 -15.77
C GLY A 231 -20.05 -14.28 -14.78
N PRO A 232 -18.91 -14.97 -14.61
CA PRO A 232 -18.81 -16.14 -13.75
C PRO A 232 -19.11 -15.81 -12.28
N ALA A 233 -19.77 -16.73 -11.59
CA ALA A 233 -20.26 -16.55 -10.21
C ALA A 233 -19.15 -16.16 -9.22
N ILE A 234 -17.92 -16.63 -9.43
CA ILE A 234 -16.75 -16.33 -8.59
C ILE A 234 -16.38 -14.83 -8.55
N LEU A 235 -16.84 -14.04 -9.52
CA LEU A 235 -16.65 -12.59 -9.53
C LEU A 235 -17.66 -11.86 -8.66
N ALA A 236 -18.74 -12.52 -8.22
CA ALA A 236 -19.73 -11.90 -7.36
C ALA A 236 -19.15 -11.62 -5.96
N PRO A 237 -19.32 -10.40 -5.41
CA PRO A 237 -18.78 -10.05 -4.10
C PRO A 237 -19.30 -10.95 -2.98
N ARG A 238 -20.53 -11.47 -3.10
CA ARG A 238 -21.13 -12.42 -2.15
C ARG A 238 -20.30 -13.69 -1.94
N VAL A 239 -19.58 -14.16 -2.97
CA VAL A 239 -18.75 -15.38 -2.86
C VAL A 239 -17.54 -15.16 -1.96
N THR A 240 -16.98 -13.95 -1.95
CA THR A 240 -15.82 -13.61 -1.12
C THR A 240 -16.18 -12.93 0.19
N TRP A 241 -17.46 -12.62 0.40
CA TRP A 241 -17.95 -12.02 1.63
C TRP A 241 -17.59 -12.82 2.89
N PRO A 242 -17.85 -14.15 2.98
CA PRO A 242 -17.53 -14.91 4.19
C PRO A 242 -16.03 -14.91 4.49
N LEU A 243 -15.18 -15.00 3.45
CA LEU A 243 -13.74 -14.96 3.61
C LEU A 243 -13.25 -13.59 4.08
N THR A 244 -13.80 -12.51 3.51
CA THR A 244 -13.46 -11.13 3.89
C THR A 244 -13.89 -10.85 5.33
N TRP A 245 -15.11 -11.28 5.69
CA TRP A 245 -15.64 -11.17 7.05
C TRP A 245 -14.81 -11.99 8.03
N ALA A 246 -14.49 -13.26 7.72
CA ALA A 246 -13.67 -14.10 8.57
C ALA A 246 -12.28 -13.50 8.79
N THR A 247 -11.63 -13.00 7.73
CA THR A 247 -10.33 -12.33 7.84
C THR A 247 -10.41 -11.10 8.74
N GLY A 248 -11.44 -10.27 8.54
CA GLY A 248 -11.67 -9.08 9.37
C GLY A 248 -11.99 -9.42 10.82
N ALA A 249 -12.83 -10.42 11.07
CA ALA A 249 -13.23 -10.88 12.40
C ALA A 249 -12.06 -11.52 13.15
N THR A 250 -11.26 -12.37 12.49
CA THR A 250 -10.04 -12.95 13.06
C THR A 250 -9.02 -11.84 13.38
N GLY A 251 -8.85 -10.87 12.48
CA GLY A 251 -7.98 -9.71 12.75
C GLY A 251 -8.46 -8.86 13.93
N ALA A 252 -9.77 -8.62 14.05
CA ALA A 252 -10.36 -7.89 15.17
C ALA A 252 -10.22 -8.68 16.49
N ALA A 253 -10.47 -9.99 16.46
CA ALA A 253 -10.29 -10.87 17.61
C ALA A 253 -8.83 -10.93 18.06
N LEU A 254 -7.88 -10.97 17.12
CA LEU A 254 -6.46 -10.90 17.42
C LEU A 254 -6.10 -9.57 18.08
N GLY A 255 -6.61 -8.45 17.55
CA GLY A 255 -6.43 -7.14 18.18
C GLY A 255 -7.00 -7.07 19.60
N LEU A 256 -8.18 -7.65 19.82
CA LEU A 256 -8.78 -7.75 21.16
C LEU A 256 -7.91 -8.61 22.09
N ALA A 257 -7.42 -9.75 21.62
CA ALA A 257 -6.56 -10.63 22.39
C ALA A 257 -5.25 -9.92 22.80
N VAL A 258 -4.66 -9.11 21.91
CA VAL A 258 -3.50 -8.26 22.23
C VAL A 258 -3.84 -7.24 23.30
N VAL A 259 -5.00 -6.57 23.23
CA VAL A 259 -5.43 -5.58 24.25
C VAL A 259 -5.63 -6.25 25.61
N VAL A 260 -6.27 -7.42 25.64
CA VAL A 260 -6.50 -8.20 26.87
C VAL A 260 -5.16 -8.64 27.48
N TRP A 261 -4.25 -9.13 26.65
CA TRP A 261 -2.90 -9.50 27.06
C TRP A 261 -2.14 -8.29 27.64
N PHE A 262 -2.17 -7.14 26.97
CA PHE A 262 -1.52 -5.92 27.45
C PHE A 262 -2.11 -5.44 28.78
N GLY A 263 -3.43 -5.57 28.95
CA GLY A 263 -4.12 -5.27 30.21
C GLY A 263 -3.64 -6.15 31.37
N SER A 264 -3.38 -7.44 31.13
CA SER A 264 -2.79 -8.36 32.11
C SER A 264 -1.43 -7.87 32.60
N VAL A 265 -0.56 -7.49 31.65
CA VAL A 265 0.80 -7.02 31.95
C VAL A 265 0.76 -5.68 32.70
N ALA A 266 -0.08 -4.75 32.27
CA ALA A 266 -0.22 -3.44 32.90
C ALA A 266 -0.71 -3.53 34.36
N MET A 267 -1.49 -4.56 34.71
CA MET A 267 -1.90 -4.81 36.09
C MET A 267 -0.72 -5.25 36.98
N ARG A 268 0.25 -6.00 36.45
CA ARG A 268 1.44 -6.46 37.20
C ARG A 268 2.50 -5.38 37.41
N GLN A 269 2.76 -4.57 36.38
CA GLN A 269 3.82 -3.57 36.40
C GLN A 269 3.27 -2.20 35.96
N PRO A 270 2.62 -1.45 36.87
CA PRO A 270 2.03 -0.16 36.52
C PRO A 270 3.06 0.92 36.18
N CYS A 271 4.31 0.78 36.67
CA CYS A 271 5.41 1.65 36.27
C CYS A 271 6.77 0.95 36.38
N ARG A 272 7.76 1.41 35.60
CA ARG A 272 9.12 0.83 35.52
C ARG A 272 9.91 0.89 36.83
N SER A 273 9.62 1.89 37.67
CA SER A 273 10.30 2.12 38.95
C SER A 273 9.41 1.79 40.16
N CYS A 274 8.24 1.20 39.93
CA CYS A 274 7.33 0.80 40.99
C CYS A 274 7.71 -0.61 41.41
N ASP A 275 7.63 -0.89 42.72
CA ASP A 275 7.68 -2.26 43.20
C ASP A 275 6.57 -3.07 42.53
N LYS A 276 6.89 -4.32 42.18
CA LYS A 276 5.91 -5.25 41.63
C LYS A 276 4.71 -5.32 42.58
N ARG A 277 3.51 -5.16 42.03
CA ARG A 277 2.30 -5.22 42.82
C ARG A 277 1.90 -6.69 42.94
N TYR A 278 2.03 -7.23 44.14
CA TYR A 278 1.60 -8.60 44.43
C TYR A 278 0.11 -8.60 44.78
N TYR A 279 -0.63 -9.49 44.14
CA TYR A 279 -2.03 -9.75 44.46
C TYR A 279 -2.16 -10.92 45.42
N ASP A 280 -3.36 -11.11 45.96
CA ASP A 280 -3.71 -12.36 46.63
C ASP A 280 -3.63 -13.53 45.64
N GLU A 281 -3.43 -14.75 46.15
CA GLU A 281 -3.28 -15.95 45.32
C GLU A 281 -4.37 -16.14 44.24
N PRO A 282 -5.67 -15.85 44.47
CA PRO A 282 -6.65 -15.89 43.38
C PRO A 282 -6.44 -14.79 42.33
N GLY A 283 -6.00 -13.59 42.72
CA GLY A 283 -5.65 -12.51 41.80
C GLY A 283 -4.45 -12.86 40.92
N GLU A 284 -3.38 -13.40 41.50
CA GLU A 284 -2.20 -13.86 40.74
C GLU A 284 -2.55 -14.98 39.76
N ARG A 285 -3.30 -16.01 40.21
CA ARG A 285 -3.75 -17.10 39.33
C ARG A 285 -4.64 -16.62 38.19
N PHE A 286 -5.49 -15.61 38.44
CA PHE A 286 -6.32 -15.01 37.40
C PHE A 286 -5.46 -14.30 36.35
N ILE A 287 -4.46 -13.53 36.78
CA ILE A 287 -3.54 -12.82 35.88
C ILE A 287 -2.71 -13.82 35.06
N ASP A 288 -2.13 -14.84 35.69
CA ASP A 288 -1.37 -15.90 35.00
C ASP A 288 -2.21 -16.65 33.97
N TRP A 289 -3.43 -17.04 34.35
CA TRP A 289 -4.35 -17.70 33.45
C TRP A 289 -4.70 -16.79 32.27
N LEU A 290 -4.97 -15.52 32.51
CA LEU A 290 -5.33 -14.54 31.49
C LEU A 290 -4.15 -14.26 30.54
N SER A 291 -2.92 -14.16 31.05
CA SER A 291 -1.70 -14.01 30.26
C SER A 291 -1.42 -15.25 29.39
N ALA A 292 -1.46 -16.45 29.98
CA ALA A 292 -1.20 -17.69 29.25
C ALA A 292 -2.28 -17.99 28.20
N THR A 293 -3.56 -17.86 28.54
CA THR A 293 -4.67 -18.11 27.60
C THR A 293 -4.70 -17.10 26.48
N SER A 294 -4.48 -15.81 26.76
CA SER A 294 -4.40 -14.80 25.70
C SER A 294 -3.21 -15.04 24.77
N GLY A 295 -2.05 -15.50 25.29
CA GLY A 295 -0.91 -15.95 24.49
C GLY A 295 -1.26 -17.07 23.50
N VAL A 296 -1.90 -18.14 23.98
CA VAL A 296 -2.34 -19.25 23.12
C VAL A 296 -3.38 -18.80 22.10
N VAL A 297 -4.36 -18.00 22.53
CA VAL A 297 -5.40 -17.44 21.65
C VAL A 297 -4.78 -16.57 20.56
N MET A 298 -3.81 -15.70 20.90
CA MET A 298 -3.08 -14.89 19.92
C MET A 298 -2.35 -15.77 18.91
N ALA A 299 -1.64 -16.82 19.34
CA ALA A 299 -0.94 -17.72 18.44
C ALA A 299 -1.89 -18.45 17.47
N VAL A 300 -3.01 -18.97 17.98
CA VAL A 300 -4.03 -19.64 17.16
C VAL A 300 -4.68 -18.66 16.16
N LEU A 301 -5.05 -17.46 16.62
CA LEU A 301 -5.66 -16.43 15.76
C LEU A 301 -4.67 -15.91 14.72
N ALA A 302 -3.40 -15.73 15.06
CA ALA A 302 -2.36 -15.35 14.11
C ALA A 302 -2.15 -16.42 13.05
N GLY A 303 -2.05 -17.70 13.43
CA GLY A 303 -1.96 -18.82 12.49
C GLY A 303 -3.17 -18.91 11.57
N LEU A 304 -4.39 -18.76 12.13
CA LEU A 304 -5.62 -18.71 11.35
C LEU A 304 -5.64 -17.51 10.39
N LEU A 305 -5.19 -16.34 10.83
CA LEU A 305 -5.12 -15.14 9.98
C LEU A 305 -4.15 -15.36 8.81
N VAL A 306 -2.98 -15.95 9.04
CA VAL A 306 -2.03 -16.30 7.97
C VAL A 306 -2.69 -17.26 6.98
N ALA A 307 -3.35 -18.31 7.44
CA ALA A 307 -4.07 -19.25 6.57
C ALA A 307 -5.16 -18.53 5.75
N LEU A 308 -5.96 -17.66 6.37
CA LEU A 308 -6.98 -16.86 5.70
C LEU A 308 -6.38 -15.90 4.66
N LEU A 309 -5.23 -15.30 4.95
CA LEU A 309 -4.50 -14.43 3.99
C LEU A 309 -4.00 -15.23 2.78
N VAL A 310 -3.47 -16.43 2.98
CA VAL A 310 -3.08 -17.34 1.88
C VAL A 310 -4.30 -17.73 1.05
N VAL A 311 -5.42 -18.12 1.69
CA VAL A 311 -6.66 -18.44 0.99
C VAL A 311 -7.18 -17.23 0.20
N ASN A 312 -7.14 -16.01 0.76
CA ASN A 312 -7.48 -14.78 0.06
C ASN A 312 -6.62 -14.57 -1.18
N LEU A 313 -5.32 -14.82 -1.10
CA LEU A 313 -4.39 -14.69 -2.21
C LEU A 313 -4.71 -15.68 -3.33
N VAL A 314 -4.98 -16.95 -2.99
CA VAL A 314 -5.40 -17.99 -3.94
C VAL A 314 -6.73 -17.61 -4.61
N VAL A 315 -7.74 -17.25 -3.82
CA VAL A 315 -9.06 -16.84 -4.34
C VAL A 315 -8.93 -15.61 -5.25
N LEU A 316 -8.10 -14.65 -4.88
CA LEU A 316 -7.85 -13.48 -5.72
C LEU A 316 -7.20 -13.88 -7.05
N ARG A 317 -6.23 -14.79 -7.03
CA ARG A 317 -5.60 -15.30 -8.25
C ARG A 317 -6.57 -16.04 -9.15
N VAL A 318 -7.40 -16.92 -8.60
CA VAL A 318 -8.45 -17.64 -9.36
C VAL A 318 -9.44 -16.64 -9.99
N ARG A 319 -9.80 -15.59 -9.25
CA ARG A 319 -10.67 -14.52 -9.73
C ARG A 319 -10.07 -13.71 -10.88
N GLU A 320 -8.78 -13.38 -10.81
CA GLU A 320 -8.07 -12.73 -11.92
C GLU A 320 -8.09 -13.60 -13.18
N VAL A 321 -7.79 -14.90 -13.05
CA VAL A 321 -7.82 -15.84 -14.17
C VAL A 321 -9.24 -15.95 -14.75
N ALA A 322 -10.27 -16.03 -13.90
CA ALA A 322 -11.65 -16.09 -14.35
C ALA A 322 -12.07 -14.80 -15.08
N ALA A 323 -11.67 -13.62 -14.57
CA ALA A 323 -11.93 -12.33 -15.22
C ALA A 323 -11.22 -12.24 -16.58
N ALA A 324 -9.95 -12.63 -16.66
CA ALA A 324 -9.18 -12.63 -17.90
C ALA A 324 -9.78 -13.57 -18.97
N ARG A 325 -10.26 -14.75 -18.57
CA ARG A 325 -10.96 -15.68 -19.48
C ARG A 325 -12.31 -15.13 -19.94
N TRP A 326 -13.05 -14.49 -19.04
CA TRP A 326 -14.38 -13.95 -19.35
C TRP A 326 -14.34 -12.80 -20.37
N ILE A 327 -13.28 -11.98 -20.36
CA ILE A 327 -13.10 -10.87 -21.30
C ILE A 327 -12.30 -11.25 -22.56
N ALA A 328 -11.83 -12.49 -22.67
CA ALA A 328 -10.90 -12.90 -23.72
C ALA A 328 -11.49 -12.78 -25.14
N ASP A 329 -12.82 -12.85 -25.27
CA ASP A 329 -13.51 -12.71 -26.55
C ASP A 329 -13.72 -11.25 -27.00
N GLY A 330 -13.41 -10.28 -26.13
CA GLY A 330 -13.46 -8.84 -26.44
C GLY A 330 -14.87 -8.31 -26.71
N GLN A 331 -15.92 -9.07 -26.41
CA GLN A 331 -17.30 -8.66 -26.69
C GLN A 331 -17.78 -7.62 -25.65
N PRO A 332 -18.49 -6.55 -26.07
CA PRO A 332 -19.05 -5.58 -25.13
C PRO A 332 -20.13 -6.20 -24.24
N ARG A 333 -20.04 -5.98 -22.92
CA ARG A 333 -20.95 -6.58 -21.92
C ARG A 333 -21.41 -5.56 -20.88
N ARG A 334 -22.65 -5.69 -20.42
CA ARG A 334 -23.21 -4.97 -19.27
C ARG A 334 -23.24 -5.88 -18.05
N THR A 335 -22.43 -5.54 -17.05
CA THR A 335 -22.39 -6.21 -15.74
C THR A 335 -22.63 -5.20 -14.60
N ARG A 336 -22.86 -5.69 -13.39
CA ARG A 336 -22.93 -4.84 -12.20
C ARG A 336 -21.54 -4.35 -11.78
N GLY A 337 -21.42 -3.08 -11.42
CA GLY A 337 -20.13 -2.43 -11.12
C GLY A 337 -19.39 -3.06 -9.94
N ASP A 338 -20.10 -3.56 -8.94
CA ASP A 338 -19.58 -4.20 -7.73
C ASP A 338 -18.75 -5.47 -8.02
N ARG A 339 -19.05 -6.19 -9.11
CA ARG A 339 -18.32 -7.41 -9.50
C ARG A 339 -16.91 -7.13 -10.05
N ILE A 340 -16.73 -5.95 -10.64
CA ILE A 340 -15.55 -5.59 -11.44
C ILE A 340 -14.68 -4.53 -10.76
N GLU A 341 -15.26 -3.76 -9.84
CA GLU A 341 -14.60 -2.64 -9.15
C GLU A 341 -13.27 -3.06 -8.52
N ARG A 342 -13.20 -4.27 -7.94
CA ARG A 342 -11.99 -4.78 -7.32
C ARG A 342 -10.83 -4.97 -8.30
N PHE A 343 -11.08 -5.34 -9.56
CA PHE A 343 -10.02 -5.49 -10.58
C PHE A 343 -9.60 -4.15 -11.18
N LEU A 344 -10.50 -3.15 -11.15
CA LEU A 344 -10.22 -1.80 -11.64
C LEU A 344 -9.51 -0.94 -10.59
N ILE A 345 -9.79 -1.17 -9.30
CA ILE A 345 -9.35 -0.29 -8.20
C ILE A 345 -8.46 -1.01 -7.19
N GLY A 346 -8.73 -2.29 -6.92
CA GLY A 346 -8.11 -3.08 -5.87
C GLY A 346 -6.71 -3.61 -6.18
N PRO A 347 -6.01 -4.13 -5.16
CA PRO A 347 -4.71 -4.76 -5.32
C PRO A 347 -4.84 -6.13 -6.01
N ARG A 348 -3.85 -6.48 -6.84
CA ARG A 348 -3.72 -7.79 -7.49
C ARG A 348 -3.01 -8.81 -6.60
N ALA A 349 -3.18 -10.09 -6.92
CA ALA A 349 -2.59 -11.20 -6.17
C ALA A 349 -1.05 -11.11 -6.13
N ALA A 350 -0.40 -10.80 -7.25
CA ALA A 350 1.06 -10.66 -7.31
C ALA A 350 1.59 -9.55 -6.38
N ARG A 351 0.86 -8.42 -6.30
CA ARG A 351 1.21 -7.33 -5.39
C ARG A 351 1.03 -7.71 -3.93
N LEU A 352 -0.06 -8.40 -3.57
CA LEU A 352 -0.25 -8.91 -2.21
C LEU A 352 0.81 -9.96 -1.85
N LEU A 353 1.20 -10.81 -2.81
CA LEU A 353 2.30 -11.76 -2.63
C LEU A 353 3.62 -11.04 -2.34
N ALA A 354 3.97 -10.04 -3.13
CA ALA A 354 5.18 -9.24 -2.92
C ALA A 354 5.18 -8.56 -1.55
N GLN A 355 4.05 -7.99 -1.14
CA GLN A 355 3.89 -7.39 0.19
C GLN A 355 4.02 -8.42 1.31
N GLY A 356 3.37 -9.58 1.18
CA GLY A 356 3.42 -10.66 2.15
C GLY A 356 4.83 -11.27 2.29
N LEU A 357 5.52 -11.48 1.18
CA LEU A 357 6.90 -11.99 1.15
C LEU A 357 7.84 -11.07 1.95
N VAL A 358 7.78 -9.77 1.68
CA VAL A 358 8.63 -8.78 2.37
C VAL A 358 8.21 -8.67 3.83
N ALA A 359 6.92 -8.61 4.12
CA ALA A 359 6.42 -8.50 5.49
C ALA A 359 6.83 -9.69 6.37
N ALA A 360 6.90 -10.89 5.81
CA ALA A 360 7.24 -12.10 6.56
C ALA A 360 8.76 -12.29 6.75
N VAL A 361 9.57 -11.97 5.72
CA VAL A 361 10.99 -12.36 5.69
C VAL A 361 11.93 -11.22 6.10
N ALA A 362 11.79 -10.06 5.45
CA ALA A 362 12.78 -8.99 5.60
C ALA A 362 12.85 -8.39 7.02
N PRO A 363 11.73 -8.17 7.73
CA PRO A 363 11.72 -7.70 9.11
C PRO A 363 12.51 -8.57 10.08
N VAL A 364 12.25 -9.88 10.07
CA VAL A 364 12.93 -10.85 10.93
C VAL A 364 14.43 -10.82 10.66
N ALA A 365 14.81 -10.85 9.38
CA ALA A 365 16.21 -10.81 8.98
C ALA A 365 16.91 -9.49 9.37
N VAL A 366 16.22 -8.34 9.30
CA VAL A 366 16.76 -7.05 9.76
C VAL A 366 16.94 -7.05 11.28
N VAL A 367 15.99 -7.59 12.05
CA VAL A 367 16.15 -7.69 13.50
C VAL A 367 17.31 -8.60 13.87
N VAL A 368 17.45 -9.76 13.22
CA VAL A 368 18.59 -10.68 13.43
C VAL A 368 19.92 -9.98 13.11
N ALA A 369 20.02 -9.30 11.96
CA ALA A 369 21.24 -8.57 11.61
C ALA A 369 21.56 -7.44 12.60
N PHE A 370 20.53 -6.75 13.11
CA PHE A 370 20.73 -5.69 14.11
C PHE A 370 21.18 -6.24 15.46
N ALA A 371 20.65 -7.41 15.86
CA ALA A 371 21.04 -8.12 17.07
C ALA A 371 22.51 -8.55 17.04
N ASP A 372 22.99 -9.04 15.90
CA ASP A 372 24.42 -9.35 15.70
C ASP A 372 25.28 -8.08 15.76
N VAL A 373 25.00 -7.08 14.92
CA VAL A 373 25.88 -5.89 14.75
C VAL A 373 25.97 -4.98 15.99
N TRP A 374 24.88 -4.85 16.76
CA TRP A 374 24.79 -3.87 17.86
C TRP A 374 24.77 -4.48 19.25
N PHE A 375 24.42 -5.77 19.36
CA PHE A 375 24.25 -6.45 20.64
C PHE A 375 25.05 -7.75 20.74
N ASP A 376 25.83 -8.11 19.70
CA ASP A 376 26.71 -9.29 19.65
C ASP A 376 26.01 -10.61 20.05
N VAL A 377 24.73 -10.78 19.65
CA VAL A 377 23.96 -11.98 19.99
C VAL A 377 24.55 -13.22 19.30
N TYR A 378 25.01 -14.21 20.07
CA TYR A 378 25.93 -15.26 19.56
C TYR A 378 25.40 -16.13 18.40
N TRP A 379 24.07 -16.29 18.32
CA TRP A 379 23.42 -17.11 17.28
C TRP A 379 22.93 -16.29 16.08
N ALA A 380 22.99 -14.97 16.18
CA ALA A 380 22.64 -14.07 15.09
C ALA A 380 23.82 -13.95 14.12
N ASP A 381 23.53 -13.87 12.83
CA ASP A 381 24.54 -13.73 11.78
C ASP A 381 24.05 -12.70 10.75
N ALA A 382 24.60 -11.49 10.81
CA ALA A 382 24.28 -10.41 9.89
C ALA A 382 24.76 -10.71 8.46
N ALA A 383 25.84 -11.49 8.30
CA ALA A 383 26.36 -11.87 6.99
C ALA A 383 25.39 -12.80 6.24
N ILE A 384 24.56 -13.57 6.95
CA ILE A 384 23.47 -14.37 6.36
C ILE A 384 22.16 -13.56 6.30
N ALA A 385 21.81 -12.85 7.38
CA ALA A 385 20.52 -12.21 7.51
C ALA A 385 20.35 -11.01 6.56
N LEU A 386 21.38 -10.16 6.37
CA LEU A 386 21.29 -9.01 5.47
C LEU A 386 21.07 -9.42 4.00
N PRO A 387 21.79 -10.43 3.43
CA PRO A 387 21.48 -10.95 2.10
C PRO A 387 20.07 -11.51 1.97
N ILE A 388 19.53 -12.20 2.99
CA ILE A 388 18.14 -12.71 2.97
C ILE A 388 17.14 -11.54 2.91
N ALA A 389 17.33 -10.51 3.74
CA ALA A 389 16.50 -9.31 3.70
C ALA A 389 16.58 -8.65 2.31
N ALA A 390 17.78 -8.43 1.79
CA ALA A 390 18.00 -7.82 0.48
C ALA A 390 17.36 -8.65 -0.65
N ALA A 391 17.52 -9.97 -0.64
CA ALA A 391 16.90 -10.88 -1.61
C ALA A 391 15.38 -10.81 -1.55
N ALA A 392 14.77 -10.81 -0.36
CA ALA A 392 13.32 -10.66 -0.20
C ALA A 392 12.81 -9.33 -0.80
N PHE A 393 13.52 -8.23 -0.54
CA PHE A 393 13.23 -6.92 -1.14
C PHE A 393 13.32 -6.95 -2.67
N VAL A 394 14.41 -7.49 -3.22
CA VAL A 394 14.64 -7.55 -4.68
C VAL A 394 13.61 -8.43 -5.37
N VAL A 395 13.35 -9.63 -4.83
CA VAL A 395 12.36 -10.57 -5.40
C VAL A 395 10.97 -9.94 -5.38
N ALA A 396 10.56 -9.32 -4.27
CA ALA A 396 9.26 -8.66 -4.19
C ALA A 396 9.13 -7.46 -5.12
N MET A 397 10.21 -6.67 -5.27
CA MET A 397 10.28 -5.60 -6.28
C MET A 397 10.09 -6.13 -7.70
N LEU A 398 10.74 -7.24 -8.05
CA LEU A 398 10.63 -7.87 -9.36
C LEU A 398 9.21 -8.42 -9.60
N ILE A 399 8.62 -9.09 -8.62
CA ILE A 399 7.23 -9.58 -8.69
C ILE A 399 6.27 -8.39 -8.92
N ALA A 400 6.36 -7.34 -8.11
CA ALA A 400 5.48 -6.18 -8.22
C ALA A 400 5.69 -5.40 -9.53
N ALA A 401 6.93 -5.23 -9.98
CA ALA A 401 7.23 -4.48 -11.20
C ALA A 401 6.89 -5.26 -12.48
N SER A 402 7.00 -6.59 -12.46
CA SER A 402 6.66 -7.45 -13.60
C SER A 402 5.15 -7.53 -13.84
N ASP A 403 4.34 -7.48 -12.78
CA ASP A 403 2.88 -7.56 -12.88
C ASP A 403 2.23 -6.27 -13.42
N ASP A 404 2.87 -5.11 -13.25
CA ASP A 404 2.30 -3.80 -13.61
C ASP A 404 1.86 -3.72 -15.09
N GLY A 405 2.68 -4.24 -16.01
CA GLY A 405 2.35 -4.24 -17.44
C GLY A 405 1.21 -5.21 -17.79
N ALA A 406 1.12 -6.36 -17.13
CA ALA A 406 0.00 -7.28 -17.31
C ALA A 406 -1.29 -6.68 -16.73
N ALA A 407 -1.19 -6.06 -15.56
CA ALA A 407 -2.30 -5.38 -14.88
C ALA A 407 -2.88 -4.24 -15.71
N GLU A 408 -2.03 -3.41 -16.32
CA GLU A 408 -2.48 -2.33 -17.20
C GLU A 408 -3.21 -2.85 -18.44
N ARG A 409 -2.68 -3.91 -19.07
CA ARG A 409 -3.33 -4.54 -20.24
C ARG A 409 -4.68 -5.16 -19.88
N GLU A 410 -4.76 -5.90 -18.78
CA GLU A 410 -6.00 -6.51 -18.32
C GLU A 410 -7.03 -5.47 -17.88
N CYS A 411 -6.63 -4.43 -17.16
CA CYS A 411 -7.52 -3.32 -16.78
C CYS A 411 -8.07 -2.61 -18.03
N THR A 412 -7.21 -2.37 -19.02
CA THR A 412 -7.62 -1.77 -20.30
C THR A 412 -8.58 -2.68 -21.06
N ALA A 413 -8.32 -3.99 -21.10
CA ALA A 413 -9.20 -4.98 -21.72
C ALA A 413 -10.56 -5.08 -21.00
N LEU A 414 -10.55 -5.14 -19.67
CA LEU A 414 -11.74 -5.11 -18.82
C LEU A 414 -12.57 -3.86 -19.11
N ARG A 415 -11.94 -2.69 -19.14
CA ARG A 415 -12.65 -1.45 -19.50
C ARG A 415 -13.18 -1.47 -20.91
N ALA A 416 -12.41 -1.94 -21.89
CA ALA A 416 -12.89 -2.00 -23.28
C ALA A 416 -14.15 -2.86 -23.43
N VAL A 417 -14.25 -3.95 -22.67
CA VAL A 417 -15.42 -4.84 -22.66
C VAL A 417 -16.60 -4.23 -21.87
N LEU A 418 -16.35 -3.62 -20.72
CA LEU A 418 -17.38 -3.22 -19.75
C LEU A 418 -17.82 -1.75 -19.87
N SER A 419 -16.97 -0.96 -20.51
CA SER A 419 -17.11 0.44 -20.83
C SER A 419 -16.46 0.66 -22.21
N PRO A 420 -17.07 0.13 -23.28
CA PRO A 420 -16.55 0.36 -24.62
C PRO A 420 -16.57 1.87 -24.85
N GLY A 421 -15.39 2.51 -24.82
CA GLY A 421 -15.25 3.92 -25.18
C GLY A 421 -15.74 4.16 -26.62
N ASP A 422 -15.66 5.40 -27.09
CA ASP A 422 -15.84 5.65 -28.54
C ASP A 422 -14.92 4.73 -29.33
N PRO A 423 -15.46 3.97 -30.31
CA PRO A 423 -14.61 3.14 -31.14
C PRO A 423 -13.58 4.07 -31.77
N THR A 424 -12.31 3.84 -31.46
CA THR A 424 -11.21 4.56 -32.08
C THR A 424 -11.37 4.52 -33.60
N PRO A 425 -10.87 5.51 -34.34
CA PRO A 425 -10.91 5.48 -35.81
C PRO A 425 -10.38 4.16 -36.38
N LYS A 426 -9.39 3.53 -35.73
CA LYS A 426 -8.88 2.19 -36.06
C LYS A 426 -9.89 1.07 -35.86
N THR A 427 -10.63 1.06 -34.76
CA THR A 427 -11.64 0.01 -34.49
C THR A 427 -12.90 0.21 -35.33
N VAL A 428 -13.27 1.46 -35.65
CA VAL A 428 -14.31 1.75 -36.65
C VAL A 428 -13.85 1.24 -38.02
N ALA A 429 -12.64 1.59 -38.46
CA ALA A 429 -12.09 1.13 -39.74
C ALA A 429 -12.03 -0.40 -39.82
N ALA A 430 -11.57 -1.08 -38.76
CA ALA A 430 -11.54 -2.54 -38.69
C ALA A 430 -12.94 -3.17 -38.76
N ARG A 431 -13.94 -2.61 -38.06
CA ARG A 431 -15.35 -3.05 -38.16
C ARG A 431 -15.92 -2.86 -39.55
N VAL A 432 -15.65 -1.70 -40.16
CA VAL A 432 -16.10 -1.40 -41.53
C VAL A 432 -15.47 -2.37 -42.53
N THR A 433 -14.17 -2.68 -42.38
CA THR A 433 -13.50 -3.68 -43.22
C THR A 433 -14.09 -5.07 -43.02
N ALA A 434 -14.33 -5.50 -41.77
CA ALA A 434 -14.96 -6.79 -41.44
C ALA A 434 -16.40 -6.92 -41.97
N GLN A 435 -17.20 -5.85 -41.89
CA GLN A 435 -18.54 -5.82 -42.47
C GLN A 435 -18.51 -5.87 -44.00
N ARG A 436 -17.52 -5.23 -44.64
CA ARG A 436 -17.33 -5.30 -46.09
C ARG A 436 -16.94 -6.71 -46.55
N THR A 437 -16.07 -7.40 -45.82
CA THR A 437 -15.73 -8.80 -46.14
C THR A 437 -16.93 -9.73 -45.91
N ALA A 438 -17.69 -9.56 -44.83
CA ALA A 438 -18.90 -10.35 -44.58
C ALA A 438 -19.96 -10.15 -45.68
N ARG A 439 -20.22 -8.91 -46.12
CA ARG A 439 -21.13 -8.62 -47.23
C ARG A 439 -20.66 -9.22 -48.56
N LYS A 440 -19.35 -9.17 -48.85
CA LYS A 440 -18.79 -9.79 -50.07
C LYS A 440 -18.92 -11.31 -50.05
N ALA A 441 -18.80 -11.93 -48.87
CA ALA A 441 -19.01 -13.36 -48.71
C ALA A 441 -20.48 -13.74 -48.94
N SER A 442 -21.42 -12.94 -48.42
CA SER A 442 -22.86 -13.20 -48.56
C SER A 442 -23.47 -12.87 -49.94
N THR A 443 -22.71 -12.22 -50.84
CA THR A 443 -23.15 -11.95 -52.23
C THR A 443 -22.57 -12.92 -53.25
N ARG A 444 -21.63 -13.78 -52.82
CA ARG A 444 -21.03 -14.84 -53.65
C ARG A 444 -21.60 -16.22 -53.36
N ALA A 445 -22.25 -16.39 -52.20
CA ALA A 445 -23.17 -17.48 -51.93
C ALA A 445 -24.55 -17.07 -52.45
#